data_AF-A0A1G1G7T8-F1
#
_entry.id   AF-A0A1G1G7T8-F1
#
_cell.length_a   1.000
_cell.length_b   1.000
_cell.length_c   1.000
_cell.angle_alpha   90.00
_cell.angle_beta   90.00
_cell.angle_gamma   90.00
#
_symmetry.space_group_name_H-M   'P 1'
#
loop_
_entity.id
_entity.type
_entity.pdbx_description
1 polymer ?
#
loop_
_entity_poly.entity_id
_entity_poly.type
_entity_poly.pdbx_seq_one_letter_code
_entity_poly.pdbx_strand_id
1 'polypeptide(L)'
;MNIGFILPGNLKGHEEVKLRDCIYGGTAIEASVWKDISLLGQLFIQGSPFPKTDISSVDRTVVLLFFGGRYYSGNNSFELSFTEDPNTSGAPDFTLNFSF
;
A
#
# COMPACT_ATOMS: atom_id res chain seq x y z
N MET A 1 -12.32 3.69 -3.42
CA MET A 1 -11.97 3.76 -1.98
C MET A 1 -12.09 2.36 -1.39
N ASN A 2 -11.15 1.97 -0.54
CA ASN A 2 -11.16 0.72 0.21
C ASN A 2 -10.91 1.04 1.68
N ILE A 3 -11.62 0.38 2.60
CA ILE A 3 -11.43 0.52 4.04
C ILE A 3 -11.65 -0.85 4.68
N GLY A 4 -10.85 -1.18 5.68
CA GLY A 4 -10.95 -2.46 6.36
C GLY A 4 -10.32 -2.45 7.74
N PHE A 5 -10.49 -3.59 8.40
CA PHE A 5 -10.01 -3.85 9.75
C PHE A 5 -9.21 -5.15 9.73
N ILE A 6 -8.11 -5.19 10.47
CA ILE A 6 -7.20 -6.32 10.58
C ILE A 6 -7.25 -6.84 12.02
N LEU A 7 -7.57 -8.13 12.15
CA LEU A 7 -7.59 -8.90 13.40
C LEU A 7 -6.45 -9.92 13.35
N PRO A 8 -5.20 -9.52 13.65
CA PRO A 8 -4.04 -10.37 13.41
C PRO A 8 -3.87 -11.50 14.42
N GLY A 9 -4.50 -11.40 15.61
CA GLY A 9 -4.39 -12.40 16.66
C GLY A 9 -2.99 -12.47 17.29
N ASN A 10 -2.56 -13.66 17.69
CA ASN A 10 -1.25 -13.87 18.31
C ASN A 10 -0.28 -14.49 17.30
N LEU A 11 0.90 -13.90 17.17
CA LEU A 11 1.99 -14.44 16.37
C LEU A 11 2.89 -15.29 17.27
N LYS A 12 2.97 -16.59 16.99
CA LYS A 12 3.80 -17.53 17.76
C LYS A 12 5.12 -17.80 17.03
N GLY A 13 6.20 -17.23 17.56
CA GLY A 13 7.58 -17.50 17.12
C GLY A 13 8.37 -18.25 18.20
N HIS A 14 9.63 -17.86 18.42
CA HIS A 14 10.38 -18.29 19.61
C HIS A 14 9.74 -17.76 20.91
N GLU A 15 9.17 -16.55 20.82
CA GLU A 15 8.30 -15.94 21.83
C GLU A 15 6.92 -15.65 21.21
N GLU A 16 5.90 -15.52 22.05
CA GLU A 16 4.56 -15.13 21.64
C GLU A 16 4.43 -13.61 21.62
N VAL A 17 4.14 -13.05 20.45
CA VAL A 17 3.89 -11.61 20.27
C VAL A 17 2.39 -11.40 20.08
N LYS A 18 1.77 -10.68 21.01
CA LYS A 18 0.37 -10.24 20.88
C LYS A 18 0.31 -9.08 19.90
N LEU A 19 -0.25 -9.32 18.73
CA LEU A 19 -0.48 -8.27 17.74
C LEU A 19 -1.75 -7.50 18.12
N ARG A 20 -1.78 -6.23 17.73
CA ARG A 20 -2.87 -5.30 17.97
C ARG A 20 -3.74 -5.23 16.73
N ASP A 21 -5.02 -5.12 16.97
CA ASP A 21 -5.97 -4.83 15.91
C ASP A 21 -5.70 -3.45 15.31
N CYS A 22 -5.80 -3.35 13.99
CA CYS A 22 -5.58 -2.09 13.28
C CYS A 22 -6.55 -1.90 12.12
N ILE A 23 -6.72 -0.64 11.72
CA ILE A 23 -7.50 -0.28 10.54
C ILE A 23 -6.56 0.04 9.38
N TYR A 24 -7.06 -0.18 8.18
CA TYR A 24 -6.44 0.32 6.98
C TYR A 24 -7.48 0.95 6.06
N GLY A 25 -7.02 1.81 5.19
CA GLY A 25 -7.85 2.38 4.15
C GLY A 25 -7.02 2.99 3.06
N GLY A 26 -7.62 3.12 1.89
CA GLY A 26 -6.99 3.74 0.75
C GLY A 26 -8.00 4.33 -0.22
N THR A 27 -7.52 5.29 -0.99
CA THR A 27 -8.27 5.92 -2.06
C THR A 27 -7.42 5.97 -3.31
N ALA A 28 -8.07 5.86 -4.46
CA ALA A 28 -7.42 5.91 -5.75
C ALA A 28 -8.20 6.86 -6.66
N ILE A 29 -7.47 7.56 -7.51
CA ILE A 29 -7.98 8.42 -8.58
C ILE A 29 -7.33 7.98 -9.89
N GLU A 30 -8.12 8.01 -10.95
CA GLU A 30 -7.66 7.77 -12.32
C GLU A 30 -8.08 8.98 -13.17
N ALA A 31 -7.16 9.49 -13.97
CA ALA A 31 -7.38 10.62 -14.86
C ALA A 31 -6.96 10.24 -16.28
N SER A 32 -7.91 10.23 -17.21
CA SER A 32 -7.62 10.04 -18.64
C SER A 32 -6.95 11.29 -19.19
N VAL A 33 -5.70 11.15 -19.64
CA VAL A 33 -4.89 12.24 -20.20
C VAL A 33 -4.86 12.21 -21.74
N TRP A 34 -5.08 11.03 -22.33
CA TRP A 34 -5.23 10.82 -23.76
C TRP A 34 -6.25 9.71 -24.04
N LYS A 35 -6.58 9.52 -25.33
CA LYS A 35 -7.53 8.50 -25.79
C LYS A 35 -7.25 7.11 -25.21
N ASP A 36 -5.97 6.75 -25.14
CA ASP A 36 -5.52 5.42 -24.74
C ASP A 36 -4.59 5.46 -23.51
N ILE A 37 -4.45 6.60 -22.83
CA ILE A 37 -3.53 6.75 -21.68
C ILE A 37 -4.25 7.39 -20.50
N SER A 38 -4.13 6.76 -19.33
CA SER A 38 -4.60 7.30 -18.05
C SER A 38 -3.47 7.36 -17.02
N LEU A 39 -3.52 8.36 -16.16
CA LEU A 39 -2.67 8.48 -14.98
C LEU A 39 -3.42 7.95 -13.77
N LEU A 40 -2.70 7.27 -12.88
CA LEU A 40 -3.21 6.65 -11.68
C LEU A 40 -2.51 7.25 -10.47
N GLY A 41 -3.28 7.62 -9.45
CA GLY A 41 -2.77 8.04 -8.15
C GLY A 41 -3.51 7.27 -7.07
N GLN A 42 -2.79 6.72 -6.10
CA GLN A 42 -3.39 6.04 -4.97
C GLN A 42 -2.66 6.36 -3.67
N LEU A 43 -3.43 6.49 -2.60
CA LEU A 43 -2.96 6.64 -1.23
C LEU A 43 -3.50 5.46 -0.43
N PHE A 44 -2.64 4.80 0.34
CA PHE A 44 -3.01 3.74 1.27
C PHE A 44 -2.40 4.03 2.64
N ILE A 45 -3.17 3.84 3.70
CA ILE A 45 -2.77 4.10 5.08
C ILE A 45 -3.17 2.89 5.91
N GLN A 46 -2.26 2.38 6.73
CA GLN A 46 -2.52 1.23 7.61
C GLN A 46 -1.84 1.45 8.97
N GLY A 47 -2.58 1.23 10.06
CA GLY A 47 -2.00 1.24 11.40
C GLY A 47 -1.04 0.06 11.63
N SER A 48 -0.06 0.24 12.50
CA SER A 48 0.82 -0.86 12.90
C SER A 48 0.06 -1.93 13.70
N PRO A 49 0.19 -3.22 13.32
CA PRO A 49 -0.32 -4.33 14.13
C PRO A 49 0.64 -4.73 15.26
N PHE A 50 1.83 -4.13 15.37
CA PHE A 50 2.80 -4.51 16.39
C PHE A 50 2.54 -3.79 17.72
N PRO A 51 2.85 -4.43 18.88
CA PRO A 51 2.96 -3.71 20.14
C PRO A 51 4.08 -2.66 20.03
N LYS A 52 4.08 -1.65 20.91
CA LYS A 52 5.19 -0.68 20.93
C LYS A 52 6.49 -1.41 21.24
N THR A 53 7.42 -1.36 20.29
CA THR A 53 8.74 -1.99 20.37
C THR A 53 9.87 -0.98 20.47
N ASP A 54 9.57 0.33 20.38
CA ASP A 54 10.54 1.42 20.21
C ASP A 54 11.36 1.32 18.90
N ILE A 55 10.96 0.42 18.00
CA ILE A 55 11.51 0.28 16.65
C ILE A 55 10.58 1.01 15.69
N SER A 56 11.03 2.18 15.21
CA SER A 56 10.21 3.10 14.42
C SER A 56 9.64 2.47 13.14
N SER A 57 10.36 1.56 12.50
CA SER A 57 9.95 0.91 11.25
C SER A 57 8.78 -0.06 11.40
N VAL A 58 8.46 -0.50 12.62
CA VAL A 58 7.34 -1.42 12.87
C VAL A 58 6.24 -0.80 13.73
N ASP A 59 6.54 0.25 14.50
CA ASP A 59 5.57 0.88 15.40
C ASP A 59 4.68 1.94 14.73
N ARG A 60 5.12 2.48 13.58
CA ARG A 60 4.47 3.60 12.90
C ARG A 60 3.36 3.15 11.96
N THR A 61 2.42 4.06 11.72
CA THR A 61 1.41 3.92 10.67
C THR A 61 2.10 3.88 9.32
N VAL A 62 1.80 2.88 8.50
CA VAL A 62 2.23 2.77 7.11
C VAL A 62 1.48 3.79 6.26
N VAL A 63 2.20 4.50 5.40
CA VAL A 63 1.60 5.34 4.34
C VAL A 63 2.24 4.91 3.03
N LEU A 64 1.45 4.45 2.07
CA LEU A 64 1.92 4.12 0.73
C LEU A 64 1.34 5.10 -0.28
N LEU A 65 2.22 5.71 -1.05
CA LEU A 65 1.88 6.57 -2.17
C LEU A 65 2.18 5.81 -3.46
N PHE A 66 1.16 5.71 -4.30
CA PHE A 66 1.25 5.04 -5.58
C PHE A 66 1.01 6.05 -6.69
N PHE A 67 1.84 6.00 -7.71
CA PHE A 67 1.70 6.76 -8.95
C PHE A 67 2.01 5.87 -10.15
N GLY A 68 1.20 5.93 -11.19
CA GLY A 68 1.40 5.09 -12.36
C GLY A 68 0.70 5.61 -13.61
N GLY A 69 0.98 4.94 -14.73
CA GLY A 69 0.33 5.17 -16.01
C GLY A 69 -0.25 3.86 -16.53
N ARG A 70 -1.46 3.94 -17.10
CA ARG A 70 -2.10 2.83 -17.79
C ARG A 70 -2.31 3.18 -19.26
N TYR A 71 -1.84 2.29 -20.13
CA TYR A 71 -2.04 2.35 -21.57
C TYR A 71 -3.04 1.29 -22.01
N TYR A 72 -4.02 1.68 -22.81
CA TYR A 72 -5.06 0.80 -23.34
C TYR A 72 -4.76 0.43 -24.80
N SER A 73 -4.85 -0.86 -25.14
CA SER A 73 -4.67 -1.36 -26.50
C SER A 73 -5.79 -2.36 -26.82
N GLY A 74 -6.88 -1.85 -27.41
CA GLY A 74 -8.10 -2.62 -27.62
C GLY A 74 -8.72 -3.06 -26.29
N ASN A 75 -8.80 -4.37 -26.06
CA ASN A 75 -9.30 -4.94 -24.81
C ASN A 75 -8.20 -5.20 -23.76
N ASN A 76 -6.94 -4.89 -24.08
CA ASN A 76 -5.80 -5.09 -23.18
C ASN A 76 -5.42 -3.77 -22.50
N SER A 77 -4.80 -3.84 -21.33
CA SER A 77 -4.26 -2.67 -20.65
C SER A 77 -2.92 -2.97 -20.02
N PHE A 78 -1.93 -2.12 -20.27
CA PHE A 78 -0.61 -2.21 -19.68
C PHE A 78 -0.49 -1.11 -18.63
N GLU A 79 -0.09 -1.46 -17.42
CA GLU A 79 0.12 -0.51 -16.34
C GLU A 79 1.56 -0.58 -15.85
N LEU A 80 2.17 0.59 -15.71
CA LEU A 80 3.45 0.77 -15.05
C LEU A 80 3.22 1.66 -13.84
N SER A 81 3.65 1.23 -12.67
CA SER A 81 3.48 2.00 -11.45
C SER A 81 4.69 1.97 -10.52
N PHE A 82 4.74 3.00 -9.70
CA PHE A 82 5.72 3.23 -8.66
C PHE A 82 4.98 3.42 -7.34
N THR A 83 5.44 2.72 -6.30
CA THR A 83 4.93 2.88 -4.94
C THR A 83 6.09 3.25 -4.02
N GLU A 84 5.90 4.29 -3.22
CA GLU A 84 6.84 4.73 -2.20
C GLU A 84 6.19 4.72 -0.82
N ASP A 85 6.99 4.43 0.19
CA ASP A 85 6.64 4.60 1.59
C ASP A 85 7.46 5.74 2.22
N PRO A 86 6.91 6.96 2.29
CA PRO A 86 7.64 8.11 2.83
C PRO A 86 7.98 8.00 4.32
N ASN A 87 7.40 7.03 5.05
CA ASN A 87 7.69 6.84 6.47
C ASN A 87 8.40 5.53 6.79
N THR A 88 8.77 4.75 5.76
CA THR A 88 9.60 3.54 5.83
C THR A 88 9.10 2.51 6.85
N SER A 89 7.77 2.41 6.98
CA SER A 89 7.11 1.57 8.00
C SER A 89 6.34 0.38 7.43
N GLY A 90 6.20 0.25 6.10
CA GLY A 90 5.40 -0.80 5.47
C GLY A 90 5.69 -1.19 4.02
N ALA A 91 6.42 -0.41 3.21
CA ALA A 91 6.97 -0.91 1.95
C ALA A 91 8.51 -0.97 1.97
N PRO A 92 9.14 -1.77 1.08
CA PRO A 92 10.54 -1.56 0.71
C PRO A 92 10.74 -0.11 0.26
N ASP A 93 11.99 0.41 0.28
CA ASP A 93 12.31 1.82 -0.05
C ASP A 93 11.49 2.38 -1.23
N PHE A 94 11.26 1.56 -2.26
CA PHE A 94 10.18 1.72 -3.23
C PHE A 94 9.83 0.38 -3.89
N THR A 95 8.71 0.34 -4.62
CA THR A 95 8.30 -0.79 -5.47
C THR A 95 7.98 -0.31 -6.88
N LEU A 96 8.43 -1.04 -7.89
CA LEU A 96 8.01 -0.88 -9.28
C LEU A 96 7.14 -2.07 -9.68
N ASN A 97 5.99 -1.80 -10.28
CA ASN A 97 5.07 -2.84 -10.74
C ASN A 97 4.72 -2.65 -12.22
N PHE A 98 4.65 -3.76 -12.94
CA PHE A 98 4.21 -3.82 -14.33
C PHE A 98 3.14 -4.92 -14.47
N SER A 99 1.97 -4.55 -14.98
CA SER A 99 0.85 -5.48 -15.22
C SER A 99 0.28 -5.32 -16.63
N PHE A 100 -0.31 -6.40 -17.16
CA PHE A 100 -0.91 -6.49 -18.50
C PHE A 100 -2.23 -7.26 -18.49
#